data_AF-A0A6I7PY94-F1
#
_entry.id   AF-A0A6I7PY94-F1
#
_cell.length_a   1.000
_cell.length_b   1.000
_cell.length_c   1.000
_cell.angle_alpha   90.00
_cell.angle_beta   90.00
_cell.angle_gamma   90.00
#
_symmetry.space_group_name_H-M   'P 1'
#
loop_
_entity.id
_entity.type
_entity.pdbx_description
1 polymer ?
#
loop_
_entity_poly.entity_id
_entity_poly.type
_entity_poly.pdbx_seq_one_letter_code
_entity_poly.pdbx_strand_id
1 'polypeptide(L)'
;MTERRVEPALDLDLDLDSDPATGLGPAAGAAQRPAAADAAVGPAPAPDSDSDAGFEPGPGGETGTGSVAGRPSWWRRAVARLRRGALARRTAVSRCVVIGPSAAGKTLFLMSLDRCADARGHSYAGRYNATIADRNPDFIQLNRWLDRYLPRGLSLDASDLGTCLRPGFRLYLRRQQGARVLSLTSVSAFDGVGGLLVEDLAPTDPGFQRCRALLSEALANCDTLLICLPLSRWIRPDQEQALKEYIHGFIHQPALRRLLICFTMYEKQGVAAGRHAYRELARRERARAEMAHALTDHLAAVNNALGQFHDPRHGRTVWCVPVSTFGFVPANGGANLAPTAAGGERADTLLTRPQPNPDAPGHYDPDQVRQRWWQPFLTLDPFIFIATGCRDRRGTLIHRYDELWP
;
A
#
# COMPACT_ATOMS: atom_id res chain seq x y z
N MET A 1 50.91 14.31 -23.71
CA MET A 1 50.49 14.03 -25.09
C MET A 1 48.99 14.21 -25.16
N THR A 2 48.55 15.17 -25.97
CA THR A 2 47.15 15.48 -26.30
C THR A 2 46.67 14.61 -27.47
N GLU A 3 45.43 14.84 -27.92
CA GLU A 3 44.70 14.25 -29.05
C GLU A 3 43.80 13.05 -28.72
N ARG A 4 42.58 12.92 -29.26
CA ARG A 4 41.75 13.87 -30.07
C ARG A 4 40.26 13.50 -29.90
N ARG A 5 39.36 14.48 -30.01
CA ARG A 5 37.93 14.23 -30.27
C ARG A 5 37.74 13.80 -31.73
N VAL A 6 36.75 12.94 -31.98
CA VAL A 6 36.08 12.81 -33.28
C VAL A 6 34.58 12.75 -33.01
N GLU A 7 33.84 13.72 -33.51
CA GLU A 7 32.39 13.67 -33.70
C GLU A 7 32.13 13.31 -35.18
N PRO A 8 31.10 12.52 -35.50
CA PRO A 8 30.50 12.52 -36.82
C PRO A 8 29.17 13.28 -36.82
N ALA A 9 29.05 14.25 -37.71
CA ALA A 9 27.76 14.81 -38.11
C ALA A 9 26.98 13.79 -38.96
N LEU A 10 25.65 13.88 -38.95
CA LEU A 10 24.77 13.19 -39.88
C LEU A 10 23.65 14.15 -40.29
N ASP A 11 23.80 14.73 -41.47
CA ASP A 11 22.71 15.30 -42.25
C ASP A 11 21.83 14.13 -42.77
N LEU A 12 20.50 14.29 -42.71
CA LEU A 12 19.54 13.40 -43.38
C LEU A 12 18.32 14.21 -43.80
N ASP A 13 18.36 14.73 -45.02
CA ASP A 13 17.17 15.11 -45.78
C ASP A 13 16.37 13.84 -46.13
N LEU A 14 15.05 13.86 -45.90
CA LEU A 14 14.13 12.85 -46.43
C LEU A 14 12.79 13.49 -46.82
N ASP A 15 12.70 13.90 -48.09
CA ASP A 15 11.43 14.03 -48.80
C ASP A 15 10.83 12.63 -49.03
N LEU A 16 9.54 12.46 -48.73
CA LEU A 16 8.75 11.29 -49.14
C LEU A 16 7.31 11.68 -49.50
N ASP A 17 7.16 12.25 -50.69
CA ASP A 17 5.92 12.14 -51.47
C ASP A 17 5.94 10.83 -52.27
N SER A 18 4.96 9.94 -52.07
CA SER A 18 4.29 9.22 -53.17
C SER A 18 3.29 8.17 -52.65
N ASP A 19 1.99 8.46 -52.84
CA ASP A 19 0.97 7.43 -53.10
C ASP A 19 1.24 6.84 -54.52
N PRO A 20 0.89 5.58 -54.80
CA PRO A 20 -0.36 5.40 -55.58
C PRO A 20 -1.19 4.14 -55.24
N ALA A 21 -2.47 4.23 -55.58
CA ALA A 21 -3.50 3.22 -55.33
C ALA A 21 -3.76 2.26 -56.51
N THR A 22 -4.71 1.32 -56.29
CA THR A 22 -5.37 0.39 -57.25
C THR A 22 -4.51 -0.81 -57.74
N GLY A 23 -5.00 -2.05 -57.91
CA GLY A 23 -6.29 -2.72 -57.66
C GLY A 23 -6.07 -4.26 -57.70
N LEU A 24 -7.01 -5.22 -57.79
CA LEU A 24 -8.48 -5.28 -57.96
C LEU A 24 -9.02 -6.57 -57.26
N GLY A 25 -10.31 -6.90 -57.38
CA GLY A 25 -10.95 -8.16 -56.90
C GLY A 25 -11.18 -9.21 -58.02
N PRO A 26 -12.27 -10.02 -58.00
CA PRO A 26 -13.38 -10.07 -57.02
C PRO A 26 -13.97 -11.50 -56.73
N ALA A 27 -15.19 -11.52 -56.16
CA ALA A 27 -16.21 -12.61 -56.14
C ALA A 27 -16.15 -13.67 -55.00
N ALA A 28 -17.28 -14.13 -54.42
CA ALA A 28 -18.65 -13.59 -54.38
C ALA A 28 -19.54 -14.30 -53.31
N GLY A 29 -20.55 -13.58 -52.78
CA GLY A 29 -21.77 -14.16 -52.19
C GLY A 29 -21.73 -14.53 -50.70
N ALA A 30 -22.82 -14.42 -49.93
CA ALA A 30 -24.17 -13.90 -50.24
C ALA A 30 -24.80 -13.23 -48.99
N ALA A 31 -25.85 -12.44 -49.20
CA ALA A 31 -26.43 -11.56 -48.18
C ALA A 31 -27.50 -12.23 -47.32
N GLN A 32 -27.66 -11.77 -46.07
CA GLN A 32 -28.99 -11.59 -45.46
C GLN A 32 -28.99 -10.55 -44.31
N ARG A 33 -29.87 -9.56 -44.47
CA ARG A 33 -30.45 -8.59 -43.52
C ARG A 33 -31.94 -8.46 -43.95
N PRO A 34 -32.87 -7.88 -43.17
CA PRO A 34 -32.67 -7.01 -42.00
C PRO A 34 -33.55 -7.32 -40.77
N ALA A 35 -33.25 -6.68 -39.66
CA ALA A 35 -34.25 -6.03 -38.79
C ALA A 35 -33.54 -4.94 -37.97
N ALA A 36 -34.13 -3.75 -37.89
CA ALA A 36 -33.72 -2.69 -36.99
C ALA A 36 -34.81 -2.49 -35.93
N ALA A 37 -34.42 -2.18 -34.70
CA ALA A 37 -35.29 -1.61 -33.67
C ALA A 37 -34.43 -0.80 -32.70
N ASP A 38 -34.93 0.37 -32.31
CA ASP A 38 -34.19 1.39 -31.59
C ASP A 38 -33.96 1.07 -30.11
N ALA A 39 -32.83 1.53 -29.57
CA ALA A 39 -32.62 1.67 -28.14
C ALA A 39 -31.90 2.99 -27.86
N ALA A 40 -32.67 4.03 -27.55
CA ALA A 40 -32.15 5.35 -27.26
C ALA A 40 -31.28 5.36 -26.00
N VAL A 41 -30.09 5.97 -26.09
CA VAL A 41 -29.22 6.22 -24.93
C VAL A 41 -29.77 7.41 -24.15
N GLY A 42 -30.54 7.13 -23.10
CA GLY A 42 -30.99 8.15 -22.14
C GLY A 42 -29.84 8.59 -21.21
N PRO A 43 -29.57 9.90 -21.03
CA PRO A 43 -28.62 10.37 -20.03
C PRO A 43 -29.19 10.20 -18.62
N ALA A 44 -28.32 9.86 -17.66
CA ALA A 44 -28.70 9.80 -16.25
C ALA A 44 -28.95 11.21 -15.68
N PRO A 45 -29.92 11.38 -14.76
CA PRO A 45 -30.26 12.70 -14.22
C PRO A 45 -29.15 13.24 -13.30
N ALA A 46 -28.88 14.54 -13.44
CA ALA A 46 -28.14 15.31 -12.44
C ALA A 46 -29.05 15.58 -11.22
N PRO A 47 -28.50 15.65 -9.99
CA PRO A 47 -29.21 16.23 -8.85
C PRO A 47 -29.06 17.76 -8.88
N ASP A 48 -30.20 18.45 -8.80
CA ASP A 48 -30.25 19.91 -8.64
C ASP A 48 -29.62 20.36 -7.32
N SER A 49 -28.90 21.49 -7.36
CA SER A 49 -28.70 22.33 -6.17
C SER A 49 -28.35 23.77 -6.56
N ASP A 50 -29.38 24.60 -6.76
CA ASP A 50 -29.22 26.05 -6.71
C ASP A 50 -28.83 26.49 -5.29
N SER A 51 -27.79 27.30 -5.17
CA SER A 51 -27.81 28.52 -4.34
C SER A 51 -26.51 29.30 -4.45
N ASP A 52 -26.65 30.59 -4.79
CA ASP A 52 -25.56 31.55 -4.85
C ASP A 52 -24.86 31.79 -3.51
N ALA A 53 -23.54 31.92 -3.57
CA ALA A 53 -22.77 32.82 -2.70
C ALA A 53 -21.44 33.14 -3.37
N GLY A 54 -21.42 34.18 -4.21
CA GLY A 54 -20.21 34.62 -4.91
C GLY A 54 -19.15 35.21 -3.97
N PHE A 55 -17.87 34.94 -4.28
CA PHE A 55 -16.75 35.72 -3.76
C PHE A 55 -15.56 35.67 -4.73
N GLU A 56 -15.33 36.76 -5.46
CA GLU A 56 -14.07 36.95 -6.21
C GLU A 56 -12.92 37.30 -5.26
N PRO A 57 -11.69 36.97 -5.66
CA PRO A 57 -10.68 38.04 -5.67
C PRO A 57 -9.87 38.07 -6.98
N GLY A 58 -9.65 39.29 -7.48
CA GLY A 58 -8.84 39.56 -8.68
C GLY A 58 -7.32 39.39 -8.50
N PRO A 59 -6.54 39.62 -9.58
CA PRO A 59 -5.16 39.12 -9.71
C PRO A 59 -4.05 40.14 -9.35
N GLY A 60 -2.85 39.61 -9.09
CA GLY A 60 -1.58 40.33 -8.88
C GLY A 60 -0.72 39.64 -7.81
N GLY A 61 0.60 39.47 -7.93
CA GLY A 61 1.54 39.84 -8.99
C GLY A 61 2.84 39.00 -8.90
N GLU A 62 3.87 39.38 -9.64
CA GLU A 62 4.96 38.48 -10.08
C GLU A 62 6.20 38.33 -9.17
N THR A 63 6.99 37.28 -9.48
CA THR A 63 8.46 37.10 -9.28
C THR A 63 9.05 36.91 -7.87
N GLY A 64 10.11 36.07 -7.77
CA GLY A 64 11.02 36.07 -6.61
C GLY A 64 11.67 34.73 -6.19
N THR A 65 12.61 34.20 -6.98
CA THR A 65 13.81 33.38 -6.63
C THR A 65 13.85 32.49 -5.36
N GLY A 66 14.30 31.23 -5.56
CA GLY A 66 14.28 30.14 -4.59
C GLY A 66 15.17 30.23 -3.32
N SER A 67 14.86 29.31 -2.38
CA SER A 67 15.76 28.86 -1.30
C SER A 67 15.33 27.48 -0.79
N VAL A 68 16.28 26.58 -0.57
CA VAL A 68 16.05 25.23 -0.01
C VAL A 68 16.21 25.26 1.51
N ALA A 69 15.13 25.52 2.26
CA ALA A 69 14.98 25.07 3.65
C ALA A 69 13.59 25.40 4.25
N GLY A 70 13.04 24.46 5.03
CA GLY A 70 12.09 24.78 6.09
C GLY A 70 10.63 24.35 5.86
N ARG A 71 10.24 23.22 6.46
CA ARG A 71 8.81 22.87 6.63
C ARG A 71 8.04 24.04 7.29
N PRO A 72 6.88 24.46 6.75
CA PRO A 72 6.22 25.71 7.16
C PRO A 72 5.99 25.87 8.66
N SER A 73 6.18 27.09 9.17
CA SER A 73 6.04 27.39 10.60
C SER A 73 4.63 27.17 11.16
N TRP A 74 3.60 27.10 10.29
CA TRP A 74 2.23 26.73 10.67
C TRP A 74 2.10 25.26 11.04
N TRP A 75 2.86 24.34 10.41
CA TRP A 75 2.88 22.92 10.76
C TRP A 75 3.47 22.70 12.16
N ARG A 76 4.58 23.37 12.49
CA ARG A 76 5.17 23.30 13.84
C ARG A 76 4.21 23.87 14.89
N ARG A 77 3.52 24.98 14.59
CA ARG A 77 2.50 25.58 15.47
C ARG A 77 1.25 24.70 15.63
N ALA A 78 0.82 23.99 14.59
CA ALA A 78 -0.27 23.01 14.66
C ALA A 78 0.10 21.82 15.55
N VAL A 79 1.26 21.21 15.34
CA VAL A 79 1.77 20.09 16.18
C VAL A 79 1.97 20.53 17.64
N ALA A 80 2.47 21.74 17.88
CA ALA A 80 2.66 22.29 19.24
C ALA A 80 1.34 22.62 19.97
N ARG A 81 0.26 22.93 19.24
CA ARG A 81 -1.11 23.08 19.81
C ARG A 81 -1.74 21.71 20.08
N LEU A 82 -1.59 20.75 19.17
CA LEU A 82 -2.04 19.35 19.36
C LEU A 82 -1.37 18.71 20.58
N ARG A 83 -0.07 18.94 20.80
CA ARG A 83 0.67 18.42 21.97
C ARG A 83 0.22 19.01 23.32
N ARG A 84 -0.30 20.25 23.37
CA ARG A 84 -0.75 20.89 24.63
C ARG A 84 -2.23 20.66 24.96
N GLY A 85 -3.10 20.50 23.96
CA GLY A 85 -4.54 20.26 24.20
C GLY A 85 -4.93 18.80 24.50
N ALA A 86 -4.06 17.82 24.18
CA ALA A 86 -4.39 16.40 24.25
C ALA A 86 -4.09 15.72 25.61
N LEU A 87 -3.55 16.45 26.61
CA LEU A 87 -2.96 15.84 27.80
C LEU A 87 -3.98 15.43 28.90
N ALA A 88 -5.25 15.86 28.81
CA ALA A 88 -6.19 15.83 29.95
C ALA A 88 -7.24 14.70 29.94
N ARG A 89 -7.24 13.81 28.95
CA ARG A 89 -8.00 12.54 29.00
C ARG A 89 -7.11 11.43 28.47
N ARG A 90 -6.93 10.35 29.26
CA ARG A 90 -6.14 9.17 28.89
C ARG A 90 -6.70 8.54 27.60
N THR A 91 -6.16 8.92 26.44
CA THR A 91 -6.30 8.14 25.22
C THR A 91 -5.64 6.79 25.48
N ALA A 92 -6.39 5.70 25.33
CA ALA A 92 -5.83 4.36 25.44
C ALA A 92 -4.81 4.18 24.32
N VAL A 93 -3.52 4.15 24.67
CA VAL A 93 -2.44 3.97 23.68
C VAL A 93 -2.41 2.51 23.28
N SER A 94 -3.04 2.19 22.14
CA SER A 94 -2.86 0.85 21.56
C SER A 94 -1.41 0.68 21.13
N ARG A 95 -0.83 -0.48 21.42
CA ARG A 95 0.54 -0.85 21.07
C ARG A 95 0.51 -1.98 20.07
N CYS A 96 0.86 -1.68 18.82
CA CYS A 96 0.90 -2.70 17.78
C CYS A 96 2.32 -2.98 17.25
N VAL A 97 2.54 -4.25 16.96
CA VAL A 97 3.76 -4.76 16.33
C VAL A 97 3.45 -5.20 14.91
N VAL A 98 4.38 -5.08 13.97
CA VAL A 98 4.24 -5.58 12.59
C VAL A 98 5.30 -6.64 12.32
N ILE A 99 4.88 -7.82 11.86
CA ILE A 99 5.73 -8.94 11.45
C ILE A 99 5.27 -9.54 10.10
N GLY A 100 5.94 -10.59 9.64
CA GLY A 100 5.61 -11.33 8.43
C GLY A 100 6.87 -11.96 7.78
N PRO A 101 6.72 -12.98 6.93
CA PRO A 101 7.86 -13.69 6.33
C PRO A 101 8.65 -12.84 5.32
N SER A 102 9.64 -13.46 4.68
CA SER A 102 10.49 -12.77 3.71
C SER A 102 9.72 -12.47 2.43
N ALA A 103 10.01 -11.35 1.77
CA ALA A 103 9.26 -10.85 0.61
C ALA A 103 7.72 -10.65 0.81
N ALA A 104 7.21 -10.71 2.05
CA ALA A 104 5.79 -10.53 2.39
C ALA A 104 5.28 -9.07 2.28
N GLY A 105 5.95 -8.22 1.50
CA GLY A 105 5.58 -6.81 1.31
C GLY A 105 5.75 -5.89 2.53
N LYS A 106 6.28 -6.36 3.66
CA LYS A 106 6.44 -5.59 4.92
C LYS A 106 7.06 -4.20 4.71
N THR A 107 8.24 -4.15 4.10
CA THR A 107 9.00 -2.92 3.87
C THR A 107 8.18 -1.91 3.06
N LEU A 108 7.54 -2.38 1.98
CA LEU A 108 6.69 -1.58 1.10
C LEU A 108 5.44 -1.07 1.81
N PHE A 109 4.80 -1.94 2.59
CA PHE A 109 3.66 -1.60 3.45
C PHE A 109 4.03 -0.46 4.42
N LEU A 110 5.19 -0.53 5.08
CA LEU A 110 5.67 0.52 6.00
C LEU A 110 6.09 1.80 5.27
N MET A 111 6.79 1.71 4.15
CA MET A 111 7.19 2.85 3.31
C MET A 111 5.97 3.61 2.74
N SER A 112 4.86 2.91 2.48
CA SER A 112 3.65 3.49 1.88
C SER A 112 2.80 4.35 2.83
N LEU A 113 3.04 4.25 4.15
CA LEU A 113 2.14 4.82 5.17
C LEU A 113 2.01 6.34 5.09
N ASP A 114 3.13 7.04 4.86
CA ASP A 114 3.13 8.48 4.65
C ASP A 114 2.29 8.87 3.44
N ARG A 115 2.44 8.12 2.33
CA ARG A 115 1.70 8.39 1.10
C ARG A 115 0.21 8.19 1.29
N CYS A 116 -0.22 7.11 1.95
CA CYS A 116 -1.64 6.89 2.26
C CYS A 116 -2.21 7.93 3.23
N ALA A 117 -1.42 8.46 4.18
CA ALA A 117 -1.84 9.53 5.07
C ALA A 117 -2.05 10.85 4.31
N ASP A 118 -1.09 11.24 3.46
CA ASP A 118 -1.12 12.51 2.71
C ASP A 118 -2.16 12.49 1.59
N ALA A 119 -2.26 11.39 0.84
CA ALA A 119 -3.21 11.22 -0.25
C ALA A 119 -4.65 10.95 0.21
N ARG A 120 -4.87 10.71 1.51
CA ARG A 120 -6.11 10.13 2.06
C ARG A 120 -6.47 8.79 1.39
N GLY A 121 -5.47 7.99 1.02
CA GLY A 121 -5.59 6.70 0.33
C GLY A 121 -6.09 5.56 1.22
N HIS A 122 -7.10 5.83 2.05
CA HIS A 122 -7.58 4.97 3.13
C HIS A 122 -9.11 5.07 3.25
N SER A 123 -9.84 3.97 3.53
CA SER A 123 -11.32 3.98 3.56
C SER A 123 -11.93 4.87 4.65
N TYR A 124 -11.09 5.38 5.55
CA TYR A 124 -11.44 6.34 6.59
C TYR A 124 -11.45 7.82 6.15
N ALA A 125 -11.13 8.09 4.88
CA ALA A 125 -11.19 9.44 4.30
C ALA A 125 -12.62 9.99 4.42
N GLY A 126 -12.76 11.26 4.80
CA GLY A 126 -14.06 11.87 5.12
C GLY A 126 -14.53 11.67 6.57
N ARG A 127 -13.95 10.74 7.33
CA ARG A 127 -14.26 10.54 8.77
C ARG A 127 -13.13 10.99 9.68
N TYR A 128 -11.90 10.62 9.35
CA TYR A 128 -10.71 10.92 10.14
C TYR A 128 -9.65 11.60 9.30
N ASN A 129 -8.93 12.52 9.94
CA ASN A 129 -7.62 12.98 9.50
C ASN A 129 -6.58 12.20 10.30
N ALA A 130 -5.72 11.46 9.60
CA ALA A 130 -4.61 10.73 10.17
C ALA A 130 -3.33 11.58 10.13
N THR A 131 -2.41 11.38 11.08
CA THR A 131 -1.09 12.03 11.07
C THR A 131 -0.05 11.13 11.71
N ILE A 132 1.05 10.87 10.99
CA ILE A 132 2.17 10.03 11.41
C ILE A 132 3.30 10.92 11.95
N ALA A 133 3.57 10.84 13.25
CA ALA A 133 4.60 11.61 13.93
C ALA A 133 5.46 10.74 14.87
N ASP A 134 6.38 11.35 15.62
CA ASP A 134 7.30 10.71 16.56
C ASP A 134 8.03 9.48 15.96
N ARG A 135 8.57 9.66 14.75
CA ARG A 135 9.28 8.65 13.96
C ARG A 135 10.70 8.45 14.49
N ASN A 136 11.14 7.19 14.60
CA ASN A 136 12.52 6.86 14.99
C ASN A 136 13.50 6.87 13.78
N PRO A 137 14.82 6.75 14.01
CA PRO A 137 15.82 6.72 12.94
C PRO A 137 15.57 5.66 11.87
N ASP A 138 15.15 4.46 12.27
CA ASP A 138 14.88 3.33 11.37
C ASP A 138 13.72 3.62 10.40
N PHE A 139 12.66 4.28 10.86
CA PHE A 139 11.59 4.77 9.99
C PHE A 139 12.09 5.84 9.01
N ILE A 140 12.97 6.74 9.45
CA ILE A 140 13.60 7.74 8.60
C ILE A 140 14.52 7.08 7.56
N GLN A 141 15.21 6.00 7.92
CA GLN A 141 16.03 5.20 7.03
C GLN A 141 15.19 4.49 5.95
N LEU A 142 14.05 3.89 6.31
CA LEU A 142 13.11 3.34 5.33
C LEU A 142 12.65 4.42 4.32
N ASN A 143 12.28 5.61 4.78
CA ASN A 143 11.89 6.69 3.86
C ASN A 143 13.03 7.09 2.91
N ARG A 144 14.29 7.15 3.40
CA ARG A 144 15.47 7.42 2.55
C ARG A 144 15.75 6.30 1.54
N TRP A 145 15.47 5.05 1.89
CA TRP A 145 15.56 3.93 0.95
C TRP A 145 14.47 4.05 -0.12
N LEU A 146 13.23 4.35 0.26
CA LEU A 146 12.15 4.63 -0.67
C LEU A 146 12.55 5.72 -1.69
N ASP A 147 13.08 6.87 -1.23
CA ASP A 147 13.60 7.94 -2.11
C ASP A 147 14.63 7.44 -3.15
N ARG A 148 15.51 6.53 -2.74
CA ARG A 148 16.57 5.97 -3.59
C ARG A 148 16.05 4.99 -4.64
N TYR A 149 15.12 4.12 -4.27
CA TYR A 149 14.66 3.03 -5.14
C TYR A 149 13.46 3.41 -6.01
N LEU A 150 12.59 4.31 -5.54
CA LEU A 150 11.34 4.65 -6.22
C LEU A 150 11.50 5.12 -7.69
N PRO A 151 12.53 5.91 -8.08
CA PRO A 151 12.73 6.29 -9.49
C PRO A 151 13.07 5.15 -10.45
N ARG A 152 13.61 4.03 -9.93
CA ARG A 152 14.17 2.92 -10.73
C ARG A 152 13.21 1.74 -10.92
N GLY A 153 11.99 1.85 -10.40
CA GLY A 153 11.14 0.69 -10.14
C GLY A 153 11.35 0.23 -8.70
N LEU A 154 10.26 0.22 -7.93
CA LEU A 154 10.29 -0.19 -6.53
C LEU A 154 10.24 -1.73 -6.50
N SER A 155 11.42 -2.35 -6.50
CA SER A 155 11.64 -3.74 -6.08
C SER A 155 12.58 -3.70 -4.89
N LEU A 156 12.21 -4.36 -3.79
CA LEU A 156 13.04 -4.48 -2.61
C LEU A 156 13.33 -5.96 -2.39
N ASP A 157 14.55 -6.36 -2.76
CA ASP A 157 15.07 -7.68 -2.44
C ASP A 157 15.18 -7.82 -0.92
N ALA A 158 15.02 -9.05 -0.41
CA ALA A 158 15.15 -9.30 1.01
C ALA A 158 16.59 -8.97 1.46
N SER A 159 16.73 -8.11 2.47
CA SER A 159 18.04 -7.70 2.99
C SER A 159 18.85 -8.89 3.52
N ASP A 160 20.17 -8.81 3.38
CA ASP A 160 21.11 -9.77 3.96
C ASP A 160 20.98 -9.88 5.48
N LEU A 161 21.39 -11.04 6.01
CA LEU A 161 21.48 -11.30 7.45
C LEU A 161 22.33 -10.24 8.15
N GLY A 162 21.80 -9.69 9.25
CA GLY A 162 22.45 -8.65 10.06
C GLY A 162 21.76 -7.27 10.03
N THR A 163 20.99 -6.93 8.99
CA THR A 163 20.26 -5.65 8.96
C THR A 163 18.87 -5.79 9.56
N CYS A 164 18.68 -5.28 10.77
CA CYS A 164 17.41 -5.28 11.49
C CYS A 164 16.92 -3.85 11.66
N LEU A 165 15.80 -3.48 11.02
CA LEU A 165 15.13 -2.22 11.27
C LEU A 165 13.94 -2.44 12.21
N ARG A 166 13.80 -1.60 13.23
CA ARG A 166 12.64 -1.51 14.11
C ARG A 166 11.91 -0.17 13.86
N PRO A 167 11.39 0.10 12.65
CA PRO A 167 10.74 1.37 12.32
C PRO A 167 9.51 1.59 13.22
N GLY A 168 9.53 2.71 13.95
CA GLY A 168 8.52 3.05 14.94
C GLY A 168 7.97 4.44 14.72
N PHE A 169 6.66 4.60 14.97
CA PHE A 169 5.94 5.87 14.83
C PHE A 169 4.70 5.92 15.72
N ARG A 170 4.11 7.11 15.84
CA ARG A 170 2.81 7.33 16.47
C ARG A 170 1.79 7.84 15.46
N LEU A 171 0.64 7.17 15.41
CA LEU A 171 -0.51 7.58 14.62
C LEU A 171 -1.49 8.39 15.48
N TYR A 172 -1.71 9.64 15.08
CA TYR A 172 -2.68 10.55 15.68
C TYR A 172 -3.93 10.61 14.81
N LEU A 173 -5.11 10.40 15.41
CA LEU A 173 -6.40 10.52 14.70
C LEU A 173 -7.24 11.68 15.23
N ARG A 174 -7.71 12.53 14.32
CA ARG A 174 -8.70 13.58 14.59
C ARG A 174 -9.92 13.40 13.69
N ARG A 175 -11.11 13.26 14.25
CA ARG A 175 -12.37 13.19 13.47
C ARG A 175 -12.58 14.48 12.70
N GLN A 176 -13.12 14.42 11.48
CA GLN A 176 -13.28 15.64 10.66
C GLN A 176 -14.29 16.63 11.26
N GLN A 177 -15.38 16.12 11.85
CA GLN A 177 -16.42 16.90 12.53
C GLN A 177 -16.06 17.30 13.98
N GLY A 178 -14.78 17.52 14.31
CA GLY A 178 -14.40 17.97 15.66
C GLY A 178 -12.91 18.19 15.90
N ALA A 179 -12.57 19.19 16.72
CA ALA A 179 -11.18 19.56 16.99
C ALA A 179 -10.38 18.56 17.87
N ARG A 180 -11.03 17.56 18.46
CA ARG A 180 -10.39 16.64 19.44
C ARG A 180 -9.65 15.50 18.74
N VAL A 181 -8.40 15.27 19.15
CA VAL A 181 -7.68 14.01 18.92
C VAL A 181 -8.45 12.92 19.67
N LEU A 182 -8.85 11.86 18.97
CA LEU A 182 -9.66 10.79 19.55
C LEU A 182 -8.82 9.60 20.03
N SER A 183 -7.67 9.35 19.39
CA SER A 183 -6.84 8.20 19.71
C SER A 183 -5.39 8.39 19.27
N LEU A 184 -4.53 7.58 19.89
CA LEU A 184 -3.10 7.50 19.67
C LEU A 184 -2.70 6.01 19.61
N THR A 185 -2.21 5.55 18.47
CA THR A 185 -1.58 4.22 18.37
C THR A 185 -0.08 4.38 18.31
N SER A 186 0.64 3.64 19.15
CA SER A 186 2.10 3.51 19.07
C SER A 186 2.43 2.25 18.28
N VAL A 187 3.23 2.40 17.23
CA VAL A 187 3.60 1.34 16.30
C VAL A 187 5.09 1.04 16.44
N SER A 188 5.44 -0.24 16.55
CA SER A 188 6.82 -0.74 16.44
C SER A 188 6.83 -1.89 15.42
N ALA A 189 7.16 -1.60 14.18
CA ALA A 189 7.27 -2.63 13.16
C ALA A 189 8.67 -3.29 13.19
N PHE A 190 8.76 -4.51 12.68
CA PHE A 190 10.02 -5.25 12.52
C PHE A 190 10.24 -5.57 11.06
N ASP A 191 11.30 -4.98 10.51
CA ASP A 191 11.75 -5.20 9.15
C ASP A 191 13.21 -5.65 9.19
N GLY A 192 13.37 -6.91 9.56
CA GLY A 192 14.59 -7.69 9.37
C GLY A 192 14.33 -8.82 8.39
N VAL A 193 15.38 -9.59 8.10
CA VAL A 193 15.31 -10.78 7.24
C VAL A 193 14.14 -11.66 7.69
N GLY A 194 13.25 -12.02 6.77
CA GLY A 194 12.01 -12.73 7.09
C GLY A 194 12.22 -14.15 7.65
N GLY A 195 13.47 -14.59 7.74
CA GLY A 195 13.92 -15.70 8.55
C GLY A 195 13.74 -15.53 10.06
N LEU A 196 13.40 -14.34 10.58
CA LEU A 196 13.09 -14.17 12.01
C LEU A 196 11.92 -15.02 12.52
N LEU A 197 11.07 -15.48 11.59
CA LEU A 197 10.00 -16.42 11.90
C LEU A 197 10.45 -17.89 11.82
N VAL A 198 11.62 -18.20 11.26
CA VAL A 198 12.13 -19.57 11.02
C VAL A 198 13.26 -19.87 11.99
N GLU A 199 13.07 -20.81 12.91
CA GLU A 199 14.06 -21.10 13.97
C GLU A 199 15.37 -21.71 13.45
N ASP A 200 15.34 -22.37 12.28
CA ASP A 200 16.46 -23.13 11.71
C ASP A 200 17.57 -22.27 11.06
N LEU A 201 17.40 -20.95 10.96
CA LEU A 201 18.43 -20.06 10.41
C LEU A 201 19.53 -19.79 11.45
N ALA A 202 20.48 -20.74 11.52
CA ALA A 202 21.77 -20.63 12.20
C ALA A 202 21.72 -19.82 13.51
N PRO A 203 21.19 -20.39 14.62
CA PRO A 203 20.98 -19.68 15.89
C PRO A 203 22.26 -19.13 16.55
N THR A 204 23.43 -19.32 15.94
CA THR A 204 24.71 -18.72 16.33
C THR A 204 24.96 -17.33 15.74
N ASP A 205 24.17 -16.84 14.77
CA ASP A 205 24.36 -15.49 14.20
C ASP A 205 23.99 -14.38 15.21
N PRO A 206 24.90 -13.44 15.55
CA PRO A 206 24.63 -12.39 16.52
C PRO A 206 23.55 -11.38 16.06
N GLY A 207 23.40 -11.17 14.75
CA GLY A 207 22.38 -10.29 14.18
C GLY A 207 20.98 -10.89 14.34
N PHE A 208 20.85 -12.20 14.05
CA PHE A 208 19.61 -12.96 14.27
C PHE A 208 19.18 -12.93 15.75
N GLN A 209 20.09 -13.23 16.67
CA GLN A 209 19.79 -13.21 18.11
C GLN A 209 19.38 -11.81 18.60
N ARG A 210 20.06 -10.75 18.12
CA ARG A 210 19.68 -9.37 18.42
C ARG A 210 18.27 -9.03 17.92
N CYS A 211 17.94 -9.41 16.69
CA CYS A 211 16.59 -9.23 16.15
C CYS A 211 15.53 -10.01 16.96
N ARG A 212 15.79 -11.28 17.31
CA ARG A 212 14.88 -12.11 18.12
C ARG A 212 14.61 -11.49 19.48
N ALA A 213 15.65 -10.98 20.15
CA ALA A 213 15.51 -10.28 21.43
C ALA A 213 14.65 -9.01 21.32
N LEU A 214 14.87 -8.17 20.30
CA LEU A 214 14.08 -6.96 20.06
C LEU A 214 12.61 -7.28 19.72
N LEU A 215 12.36 -8.36 18.98
CA LEU A 215 11.00 -8.83 18.67
C LEU A 215 10.28 -9.28 19.95
N SER A 216 10.93 -10.11 20.77
CA SER A 216 10.39 -10.57 22.06
C SER A 216 10.07 -9.40 23.01
N GLU A 217 10.95 -8.40 23.11
CA GLU A 217 10.75 -7.18 23.91
C GLU A 217 9.49 -6.40 23.49
N ALA A 218 9.27 -6.27 22.18
CA ALA A 218 8.10 -5.57 21.64
C ALA A 218 6.81 -6.39 21.77
N LEU A 219 6.86 -7.71 21.54
CA LEU A 219 5.72 -8.62 21.71
C LEU A 219 5.22 -8.64 23.16
N ALA A 220 6.13 -8.69 24.14
CA ALA A 220 5.80 -8.68 25.57
C ALA A 220 4.96 -7.46 26.00
N ASN A 221 4.98 -6.37 25.23
CA ASN A 221 4.29 -5.12 25.52
C ASN A 221 3.17 -4.77 24.52
N CYS A 222 2.86 -5.64 23.56
CA CYS A 222 1.85 -5.38 22.52
C CYS A 222 0.46 -5.90 22.92
N ASP A 223 -0.58 -5.18 22.49
CA ASP A 223 -1.98 -5.63 22.59
C ASP A 223 -2.51 -6.14 21.24
N THR A 224 -1.78 -5.84 20.17
CA THR A 224 -2.13 -6.11 18.78
C THR A 224 -0.89 -6.49 17.98
N LEU A 225 -1.04 -7.47 17.10
CA LEU A 225 -0.02 -7.88 16.15
C LEU A 225 -0.59 -7.82 14.72
N LEU A 226 0.13 -7.13 13.84
CA LEU A 226 -0.13 -7.12 12.40
C LEU A 226 0.81 -8.13 11.74
N ILE A 227 0.24 -9.04 10.96
CA ILE A 227 0.99 -10.07 10.22
C ILE A 227 0.80 -9.78 8.73
N CYS A 228 1.86 -9.34 8.06
CA CYS A 228 1.85 -9.14 6.62
C CYS A 228 2.04 -10.49 5.92
N LEU A 229 1.10 -10.88 5.05
CA LEU A 229 1.18 -12.06 4.20
C LEU A 229 0.97 -11.63 2.74
N PRO A 230 1.79 -12.09 1.79
CA PRO A 230 1.53 -11.83 0.38
C PRO A 230 0.30 -12.64 -0.06
N LEU A 231 -0.68 -12.00 -0.71
CA LEU A 231 -1.90 -12.69 -1.16
C LEU A 231 -1.72 -13.51 -2.45
N SER A 232 -0.71 -13.16 -3.23
CA SER A 232 -0.52 -13.55 -4.63
C SER A 232 0.85 -14.19 -4.89
N ARG A 233 1.56 -14.56 -3.82
CA ARG A 233 2.88 -15.19 -3.88
C ARG A 233 2.95 -16.30 -2.85
N TRP A 234 3.37 -17.48 -3.30
CA TRP A 234 3.57 -18.63 -2.45
C TRP A 234 4.55 -18.32 -1.30
N ILE A 235 4.12 -18.55 -0.05
CA ILE A 235 5.00 -18.55 1.12
C ILE A 235 5.63 -19.93 1.21
N ARG A 236 6.94 -20.03 1.44
CA ARG A 236 7.59 -21.35 1.52
C ARG A 236 7.03 -22.17 2.70
N PRO A 237 6.92 -23.51 2.61
CA PRO A 237 6.36 -24.33 3.69
C PRO A 237 7.06 -24.17 5.05
N ASP A 238 8.38 -23.93 5.07
CA ASP A 238 9.14 -23.65 6.30
C ASP A 238 8.67 -22.34 6.97
N GLN A 239 8.43 -21.30 6.17
CA GLN A 239 7.93 -20.01 6.64
C GLN A 239 6.47 -20.09 7.08
N GLU A 240 5.66 -20.93 6.44
CA GLU A 240 4.25 -21.14 6.78
C GLU A 240 4.12 -21.89 8.13
N GLN A 241 4.83 -23.01 8.28
CA GLN A 241 4.83 -23.82 9.50
C GLN A 241 5.34 -23.00 10.70
N ALA A 242 6.44 -22.28 10.53
CA ALA A 242 7.01 -21.50 11.62
C ALA A 242 6.13 -20.28 11.99
N LEU A 243 5.44 -19.66 11.01
CA LEU A 243 4.42 -18.64 11.31
C LEU A 243 3.24 -19.23 12.12
N LYS A 244 2.79 -20.45 11.81
CA LYS A 244 1.77 -21.18 12.58
C LYS A 244 2.24 -21.41 14.03
N GLU A 245 3.49 -21.80 14.24
CA GLU A 245 4.08 -21.98 15.58
C GLU A 245 4.13 -20.66 16.37
N TYR A 246 4.51 -19.56 15.72
CA TYR A 246 4.42 -18.22 16.32
C TYR A 246 2.98 -17.87 16.73
N ILE A 247 1.99 -18.13 15.87
CA ILE A 247 0.57 -17.87 16.18
C ILE A 247 0.08 -18.72 17.36
N HIS A 248 0.47 -20.00 17.44
CA HIS A 248 0.22 -20.83 18.62
C HIS A 248 0.90 -20.26 19.87
N GLY A 249 2.16 -19.81 19.77
CA GLY A 249 2.87 -19.13 20.87
C GLY A 249 2.13 -17.89 21.40
N PHE A 250 1.48 -17.12 20.52
CA PHE A 250 0.67 -15.96 20.90
C PHE A 250 -0.58 -16.33 21.71
N ILE A 251 -1.08 -17.56 21.64
CA ILE A 251 -2.18 -18.06 22.49
C ILE A 251 -1.76 -18.06 23.97
N HIS A 252 -0.46 -18.15 24.28
CA HIS A 252 0.06 -18.07 25.64
C HIS A 252 0.38 -16.64 26.11
N GLN A 253 0.21 -15.62 25.26
CA GLN A 253 0.44 -14.22 25.62
C GLN A 253 -0.87 -13.53 26.04
N PRO A 254 -1.07 -13.20 27.34
CA PRO A 254 -2.35 -12.65 27.82
C PRO A 254 -2.57 -11.17 27.48
N ALA A 255 -1.50 -10.45 27.14
CA ALA A 255 -1.56 -9.05 26.68
C ALA A 255 -2.06 -8.95 25.23
N LEU A 256 -1.67 -9.90 24.37
CA LEU A 256 -2.03 -9.92 22.96
C LEU A 256 -3.47 -10.40 22.76
N ARG A 257 -4.33 -9.48 22.29
CA ARG A 257 -5.78 -9.71 22.10
C ARG A 257 -6.23 -9.66 20.65
N ARG A 258 -5.39 -9.14 19.75
CA ARG A 258 -5.78 -8.82 18.37
C ARG A 258 -4.71 -9.27 17.38
N LEU A 259 -5.08 -10.09 16.41
CA LEU A 259 -4.28 -10.30 15.19
C LEU A 259 -4.95 -9.56 14.03
N LEU A 260 -4.17 -8.83 13.23
CA LEU A 260 -4.59 -8.24 11.97
C LEU A 260 -3.76 -8.83 10.83
N ILE A 261 -4.38 -9.66 10.02
CA ILE A 261 -3.75 -10.29 8.85
C ILE A 261 -3.85 -9.30 7.69
N CYS A 262 -2.70 -8.77 7.29
CA CYS A 262 -2.55 -7.77 6.25
C CYS A 262 -2.13 -8.47 4.96
N PHE A 263 -3.08 -8.69 4.06
CA PHE A 263 -2.86 -9.33 2.77
C PHE A 263 -2.23 -8.33 1.80
N THR A 264 -0.90 -8.36 1.72
CA THR A 264 -0.06 -7.45 0.93
C THR A 264 -0.04 -7.81 -0.55
N MET A 265 0.33 -6.82 -1.37
CA MET A 265 0.31 -6.90 -2.84
C MET A 265 -1.08 -7.27 -3.39
N TYR A 266 -2.14 -6.79 -2.74
CA TYR A 266 -3.54 -7.08 -3.10
C TYR A 266 -3.86 -6.73 -4.57
N GLU A 267 -3.27 -5.65 -5.08
CA GLU A 267 -3.37 -5.21 -6.48
C GLU A 267 -3.04 -6.28 -7.52
N LYS A 268 -2.21 -7.28 -7.18
CA LYS A 268 -1.85 -8.39 -8.09
C LYS A 268 -3.06 -9.21 -8.53
N GLN A 269 -4.08 -9.36 -7.69
CA GLN A 269 -5.31 -10.07 -8.05
C GLN A 269 -6.14 -9.35 -9.13
N GLY A 270 -5.86 -8.05 -9.34
CA GLY A 270 -6.54 -7.23 -10.34
C GLY A 270 -5.84 -7.19 -11.70
N VAL A 271 -4.68 -7.82 -11.87
CA VAL A 271 -3.89 -7.72 -13.13
C VAL A 271 -4.72 -8.17 -14.34
N ALA A 272 -5.44 -9.29 -14.23
CA ALA A 272 -6.31 -9.79 -15.30
C ALA A 272 -7.52 -8.88 -15.61
N ALA A 273 -7.98 -8.08 -14.63
CA ALA A 273 -9.07 -7.12 -14.81
C ALA A 273 -8.63 -5.82 -15.50
N GLY A 274 -7.33 -5.65 -15.78
CA GLY A 274 -6.78 -4.48 -16.46
C GLY A 274 -7.24 -3.18 -15.81
N ARG A 275 -7.83 -2.28 -16.60
CA ARG A 275 -8.32 -0.95 -16.14
C ARG A 275 -9.42 -1.04 -15.06
N HIS A 276 -10.05 -2.20 -14.86
CA HIS A 276 -11.12 -2.39 -13.88
C HIS A 276 -10.61 -2.89 -12.51
N ALA A 277 -9.32 -3.22 -12.38
CA ALA A 277 -8.70 -3.76 -11.18
C ALA A 277 -9.13 -3.05 -9.88
N TYR A 278 -8.94 -1.72 -9.78
CA TYR A 278 -9.35 -0.96 -8.59
C TYR A 278 -10.85 -1.07 -8.30
N ARG A 279 -11.71 -0.98 -9.33
CA ARG A 279 -13.17 -1.02 -9.16
C ARG A 279 -13.66 -2.38 -8.66
N GLU A 280 -13.01 -3.47 -9.06
CA GLU A 280 -13.35 -4.82 -8.63
C GLU A 280 -12.79 -5.13 -7.24
N LEU A 281 -11.51 -4.85 -7.03
CA LEU A 281 -10.82 -5.10 -5.77
C LEU A 281 -11.31 -4.20 -4.62
N ALA A 282 -11.87 -3.02 -4.92
CA ALA A 282 -12.53 -2.17 -3.93
C ALA A 282 -13.92 -2.70 -3.49
N ARG A 283 -14.43 -3.80 -4.06
CA ARG A 283 -15.69 -4.43 -3.60
C ARG A 283 -15.43 -5.29 -2.37
N ARG A 284 -16.20 -5.05 -1.31
CA ARG A 284 -16.12 -5.80 -0.04
C ARG A 284 -16.28 -7.31 -0.21
N GLU A 285 -17.16 -7.74 -1.11
CA GLU A 285 -17.37 -9.16 -1.42
C GLU A 285 -16.17 -9.80 -2.14
N ARG A 286 -15.56 -9.09 -3.10
CA ARG A 286 -14.34 -9.58 -3.78
C ARG A 286 -13.18 -9.67 -2.80
N ALA A 287 -12.96 -8.63 -1.99
CA ALA A 287 -11.94 -8.63 -0.94
C ALA A 287 -12.10 -9.80 0.05
N ARG A 288 -13.34 -10.07 0.48
CA ARG A 288 -13.66 -11.24 1.31
C ARG A 288 -13.26 -12.55 0.64
N ALA A 289 -13.72 -12.77 -0.59
CA ALA A 289 -13.49 -14.01 -1.34
C ALA A 289 -12.00 -14.26 -1.59
N GLU A 290 -11.25 -13.22 -1.96
CA GLU A 290 -9.80 -13.28 -2.16
C GLU A 290 -9.03 -13.67 -0.90
N MET A 291 -9.32 -13.02 0.24
CA MET A 291 -8.69 -13.36 1.52
C MET A 291 -9.07 -14.76 2.02
N ALA A 292 -10.34 -15.16 1.82
CA ALA A 292 -10.80 -16.51 2.15
C ALA A 292 -10.07 -17.56 1.30
N HIS A 293 -9.96 -17.33 -0.01
CA HIS A 293 -9.29 -18.24 -0.94
C HIS A 293 -7.82 -18.45 -0.57
N ALA A 294 -7.05 -17.39 -0.33
CA ALA A 294 -5.64 -17.52 0.06
C ALA A 294 -5.45 -18.28 1.39
N LEU A 295 -6.36 -18.08 2.36
CA LEU A 295 -6.36 -18.84 3.61
C LEU A 295 -6.73 -20.33 3.45
N THR A 296 -7.53 -20.69 2.45
CA THR A 296 -7.86 -22.09 2.15
C THR A 296 -6.84 -22.80 1.27
N ASP A 297 -6.14 -22.07 0.40
CA ASP A 297 -5.30 -22.60 -0.67
C ASP A 297 -3.85 -22.78 -0.22
N HIS A 298 -3.10 -21.68 -0.10
CA HIS A 298 -1.65 -21.69 0.14
C HIS A 298 -1.23 -21.13 1.52
N LEU A 299 -2.18 -20.94 2.42
CA LEU A 299 -1.96 -20.52 3.82
C LEU A 299 -2.76 -21.38 4.83
N ALA A 300 -3.08 -22.62 4.46
CA ALA A 300 -3.97 -23.50 5.23
C ALA A 300 -3.43 -23.82 6.64
N ALA A 301 -2.11 -23.94 6.82
CA ALA A 301 -1.52 -24.17 8.14
C ALA A 301 -1.63 -22.92 9.03
N VAL A 302 -1.48 -21.72 8.43
CA VAL A 302 -1.73 -20.43 9.11
C VAL A 302 -3.21 -20.31 9.48
N ASN A 303 -4.12 -20.63 8.56
CA ASN A 303 -5.57 -20.54 8.76
C ASN A 303 -6.03 -21.33 9.99
N ASN A 304 -5.55 -22.56 10.15
CA ASN A 304 -5.82 -23.39 11.32
C ASN A 304 -5.37 -22.72 12.64
N ALA A 305 -4.18 -22.12 12.66
CA ALA A 305 -3.67 -21.42 13.83
C ALA A 305 -4.45 -20.13 14.14
N LEU A 306 -4.89 -19.40 13.10
CA LEU A 306 -5.75 -18.23 13.24
C LEU A 306 -7.11 -18.59 13.83
N GLY A 307 -7.71 -19.71 13.41
CA GLY A 307 -8.94 -20.24 14.00
C GLY A 307 -8.80 -20.54 15.50
N GLN A 308 -7.67 -21.10 15.93
CA GLN A 308 -7.39 -21.36 17.35
C GLN A 308 -7.13 -20.08 18.17
N PHE A 309 -6.50 -19.07 17.58
CA PHE A 309 -6.37 -17.76 18.23
C PHE A 309 -7.72 -17.01 18.30
N HIS A 310 -8.61 -17.22 17.31
CA HIS A 310 -9.88 -16.52 17.20
C HIS A 310 -10.92 -16.99 18.22
N ASP A 311 -10.80 -16.49 19.45
CA ASP A 311 -11.78 -16.72 20.52
C ASP A 311 -12.39 -15.40 21.04
N PRO A 312 -13.52 -14.95 20.45
CA PRO A 312 -14.23 -13.76 20.91
C PRO A 312 -14.74 -13.86 22.35
N ARG A 313 -14.97 -15.07 22.90
CA ARG A 313 -15.43 -15.25 24.30
C ARG A 313 -14.33 -14.89 25.28
N HIS A 314 -13.08 -15.18 24.94
CA HIS A 314 -11.88 -14.75 25.69
C HIS A 314 -11.33 -13.38 25.24
N GLY A 315 -12.11 -12.63 24.44
CA GLY A 315 -11.75 -11.30 23.95
C GLY A 315 -10.58 -11.31 22.95
N ARG A 316 -10.29 -12.45 22.33
CA ARG A 316 -9.31 -12.57 21.25
C ARG A 316 -10.01 -12.45 19.91
N THR A 317 -9.46 -11.64 19.02
CA THR A 317 -10.03 -11.44 17.69
C THR A 317 -8.96 -11.47 16.61
N VAL A 318 -9.36 -12.01 15.47
CA VAL A 318 -8.57 -12.03 14.23
C VAL A 318 -9.36 -11.24 13.19
N TRP A 319 -8.67 -10.33 12.52
CA TRP A 319 -9.22 -9.47 11.49
C TRP A 319 -8.36 -9.59 10.23
N CYS A 320 -8.99 -9.56 9.08
CA CYS A 320 -8.36 -9.70 7.78
C CYS A 320 -8.53 -8.39 6.98
N VAL A 321 -7.44 -7.89 6.42
CA VAL A 321 -7.40 -6.61 5.71
C VAL A 321 -6.59 -6.76 4.42
N PRO A 322 -7.16 -6.47 3.24
CA PRO A 322 -6.39 -6.34 2.02
C PRO A 322 -5.63 -5.01 2.05
N VAL A 323 -4.33 -5.03 1.71
CA VAL A 323 -3.49 -3.84 1.68
C VAL A 323 -2.70 -3.77 0.39
N SER A 324 -2.83 -2.64 -0.31
CA SER A 324 -2.27 -2.46 -1.64
C SER A 324 -0.99 -1.63 -1.59
N THR A 325 0.13 -2.26 -1.90
CA THR A 325 1.48 -1.74 -1.65
C THR A 325 2.06 -0.96 -2.83
N PHE A 326 1.83 -1.43 -4.05
CA PHE A 326 2.18 -0.73 -5.29
C PHE A 326 1.02 0.16 -5.78
N GLY A 327 -0.21 -0.14 -5.35
CA GLY A 327 -1.37 0.67 -5.65
C GLY A 327 -1.94 0.46 -7.05
N PHE A 328 -2.65 1.48 -7.52
CA PHE A 328 -3.31 1.50 -8.82
C PHE A 328 -2.91 2.74 -9.62
N VAL A 329 -2.83 2.60 -10.95
CA VAL A 329 -2.51 3.68 -11.89
C VAL A 329 -3.68 4.70 -11.90
N PRO A 330 -3.45 5.99 -11.58
CA PRO A 330 -4.53 6.97 -11.54
C PRO A 330 -5.21 7.20 -12.88
N ALA A 331 -6.50 7.58 -12.83
CA ALA A 331 -7.45 7.68 -13.94
C ALA A 331 -7.71 6.37 -14.71
N ASN A 332 -6.73 5.47 -14.82
CA ASN A 332 -6.84 4.18 -15.49
C ASN A 332 -7.47 3.10 -14.60
N GLY A 333 -7.13 3.06 -13.30
CA GLY A 333 -7.66 2.08 -12.35
C GLY A 333 -6.96 0.71 -12.37
N GLY A 334 -6.04 0.46 -13.31
CA GLY A 334 -5.26 -0.77 -13.38
C GLY A 334 -4.21 -0.92 -12.29
N ALA A 335 -3.82 -2.17 -12.01
CA ALA A 335 -2.80 -2.50 -11.01
C ALA A 335 -1.43 -1.93 -11.41
N ASN A 336 -0.71 -1.34 -10.46
CA ASN A 336 0.50 -0.57 -10.71
C ASN A 336 1.78 -1.46 -10.72
N LEU A 337 1.76 -2.52 -11.53
CA LEU A 337 2.71 -3.63 -11.50
C LEU A 337 3.35 -3.83 -12.86
N ALA A 338 4.68 -3.97 -12.89
CA ALA A 338 5.41 -4.16 -14.14
C ALA A 338 4.93 -5.44 -14.82
N PRO A 339 4.47 -5.40 -16.09
CA PRO A 339 4.10 -6.61 -16.80
C PRO A 339 5.33 -7.49 -16.92
N THR A 340 5.19 -8.77 -16.60
CA THR A 340 6.27 -9.75 -16.74
C THR A 340 6.72 -9.75 -18.20
N ALA A 341 8.02 -9.52 -18.43
CA ALA A 341 8.56 -9.64 -19.78
C ALA A 341 8.41 -11.09 -20.27
N ALA A 342 8.22 -11.26 -21.58
CA ALA A 342 8.29 -12.57 -22.23
C ALA A 342 9.72 -13.11 -22.06
N GLY A 343 9.93 -13.94 -21.03
CA GLY A 343 11.24 -14.22 -20.44
C GLY A 343 11.18 -14.55 -18.95
N GLY A 344 10.07 -14.22 -18.26
CA GLY A 344 9.69 -14.84 -16.99
C GLY A 344 10.14 -14.13 -15.71
N GLU A 345 11.00 -13.12 -15.77
CA GLU A 345 11.47 -12.43 -14.56
C GLU A 345 10.68 -11.14 -14.21
N ARG A 346 10.30 -11.05 -12.92
CA ARG A 346 9.90 -9.84 -12.16
C ARG A 346 8.53 -9.20 -12.45
N ALA A 347 7.44 -9.96 -12.27
CA ALA A 347 6.08 -9.45 -12.01
C ALA A 347 5.90 -8.71 -10.65
N ASP A 348 7.00 -8.47 -9.91
CA ASP A 348 7.03 -8.03 -8.51
C ASP A 348 7.49 -6.58 -8.33
N THR A 349 7.63 -5.81 -9.42
CA THR A 349 8.13 -4.42 -9.40
C THR A 349 7.01 -3.41 -9.64
N LEU A 350 7.03 -2.28 -8.93
CA LEU A 350 6.15 -1.12 -9.20
C LEU A 350 6.30 -0.63 -10.66
N LEU A 351 5.18 -0.39 -11.36
CA LEU A 351 5.19 0.47 -12.55
C LEU A 351 5.49 1.92 -12.14
N THR A 352 6.70 2.38 -12.43
CA THR A 352 7.01 3.81 -12.42
C THR A 352 6.52 4.53 -13.68
N ARG A 353 5.98 3.78 -14.66
CA ARG A 353 5.58 4.26 -15.99
C ARG A 353 4.21 3.69 -16.37
N PRO A 354 3.24 4.50 -16.80
CA PRO A 354 2.18 4.01 -17.67
C PRO A 354 2.82 3.67 -19.04
N GLN A 355 2.94 2.38 -19.37
CA GLN A 355 3.27 2.02 -20.76
C GLN A 355 2.03 2.14 -21.66
N PRO A 356 2.19 2.49 -22.95
CA PRO A 356 3.41 2.95 -23.63
C PRO A 356 3.31 4.45 -23.94
N ASN A 357 3.88 5.32 -23.10
CA ASN A 357 4.12 6.71 -23.50
C ASN A 357 5.60 6.85 -23.97
N PRO A 358 5.88 7.02 -25.27
CA PRO A 358 7.23 7.19 -25.78
C PRO A 358 7.88 8.51 -25.33
N ASP A 359 7.07 9.54 -25.02
CA ASP A 359 7.53 10.84 -24.53
C ASP A 359 7.79 10.87 -23.01
N ALA A 360 7.75 9.70 -22.36
CA ALA A 360 8.08 9.56 -20.95
C ALA A 360 9.56 9.88 -20.68
N PRO A 361 9.89 10.79 -19.74
CA PRO A 361 11.28 11.09 -19.44
C PRO A 361 12.02 9.85 -18.91
N GLY A 362 13.27 9.67 -19.36
CA GLY A 362 14.08 8.50 -19.00
C GLY A 362 14.27 8.30 -17.49
N HIS A 363 14.21 9.39 -16.72
CA HIS A 363 14.20 9.42 -15.27
C HIS A 363 13.00 10.23 -14.75
N TYR A 364 12.32 9.69 -13.72
CA TYR A 364 11.32 10.43 -12.97
C TYR A 364 11.92 10.94 -11.67
N ASP A 365 11.61 12.18 -11.33
CA ASP A 365 11.79 12.74 -10.00
C ASP A 365 11.01 11.90 -8.96
N PRO A 366 11.63 11.44 -7.84
CA PRO A 366 10.94 10.75 -6.75
C PRO A 366 9.63 11.41 -6.32
N ASP A 367 9.58 12.74 -6.27
CA ASP A 367 8.38 13.47 -5.85
C ASP A 367 7.26 13.38 -6.89
N GLN A 368 7.57 13.35 -8.19
CA GLN A 368 6.57 13.05 -9.23
C GLN A 368 6.04 11.62 -9.10
N VAL A 369 6.90 10.62 -8.87
CA VAL A 369 6.45 9.24 -8.67
C VAL A 369 5.56 9.12 -7.44
N ARG A 370 5.94 9.74 -6.31
CA ARG A 370 5.10 9.78 -5.09
C ARG A 370 3.77 10.48 -5.31
N GLN A 371 3.75 11.63 -5.98
CA GLN A 371 2.54 12.45 -6.09
C GLN A 371 1.56 11.90 -7.13
N ARG A 372 2.08 11.46 -8.29
CA ARG A 372 1.27 11.11 -9.46
C ARG A 372 1.15 9.62 -9.70
N TRP A 373 2.25 8.86 -9.61
CA TRP A 373 2.28 7.48 -10.14
C TRP A 373 2.09 6.40 -9.08
N TRP A 374 2.48 6.63 -7.83
CA TRP A 374 2.34 5.66 -6.74
C TRP A 374 1.17 6.02 -5.81
N GLN A 375 0.05 5.30 -5.95
CA GLN A 375 -1.13 5.45 -5.10
C GLN A 375 -1.41 4.16 -4.31
N PRO A 376 -0.58 3.83 -3.29
CA PRO A 376 -0.88 2.73 -2.38
C PRO A 376 -2.24 2.96 -1.71
N PHE A 377 -2.95 1.87 -1.43
CA PHE A 377 -4.35 1.90 -1.01
C PHE A 377 -4.56 0.99 0.20
N LEU A 378 -5.28 1.48 1.20
CA LEU A 378 -5.61 0.82 2.47
C LEU A 378 -4.43 0.51 3.41
N THR A 379 -3.17 0.82 3.08
CA THR A 379 -2.04 0.45 3.97
C THR A 379 -2.10 1.15 5.34
N LEU A 380 -2.80 2.28 5.44
CA LEU A 380 -3.07 2.97 6.70
C LEU A 380 -4.33 2.46 7.45
N ASP A 381 -5.25 1.77 6.76
CA ASP A 381 -6.52 1.27 7.34
C ASP A 381 -6.32 0.36 8.56
N PRO A 382 -5.40 -0.63 8.57
CA PRO A 382 -5.15 -1.46 9.75
C PRO A 382 -4.81 -0.63 11.00
N PHE A 383 -4.00 0.42 10.85
CA PHE A 383 -3.60 1.27 11.97
C PHE A 383 -4.72 2.20 12.44
N ILE A 384 -5.54 2.72 11.52
CA ILE A 384 -6.73 3.51 11.86
C ILE A 384 -7.77 2.65 12.58
N PHE A 385 -7.95 1.40 12.13
CA PHE A 385 -8.84 0.43 12.78
C PHE A 385 -8.38 0.09 14.21
N ILE A 386 -7.09 -0.16 14.41
CA ILE A 386 -6.51 -0.36 15.75
C ILE A 386 -6.74 0.87 16.63
N ALA A 387 -6.45 2.07 16.12
CA ALA A 387 -6.60 3.33 16.84
C ALA A 387 -8.06 3.61 17.22
N THR A 388 -9.03 3.24 16.38
CA THR A 388 -10.47 3.35 16.70
C THR A 388 -10.98 2.22 17.61
N GLY A 389 -10.09 1.43 18.20
CA GLY A 389 -10.42 0.34 19.12
C GLY A 389 -11.06 -0.86 18.43
N CYS A 390 -10.80 -1.06 17.13
CA CYS A 390 -11.39 -2.10 16.28
C CYS A 390 -12.92 -2.02 16.17
N ARG A 391 -13.50 -0.83 16.32
CA ARG A 391 -14.97 -0.62 16.28
C ARG A 391 -15.47 -0.04 14.96
N ASP A 392 -14.76 0.93 14.39
CA ASP A 392 -15.23 1.55 13.14
C ASP A 392 -14.71 0.79 11.92
N ARG A 393 -15.60 -0.01 11.33
CA ARG A 393 -15.36 -0.78 10.10
C ARG A 393 -16.24 -0.34 8.92
N ARG A 394 -17.12 0.65 9.11
CA ARG A 394 -18.10 1.07 8.08
C ARG A 394 -17.37 1.52 6.82
N GLY A 395 -17.78 1.05 5.65
CA GLY A 395 -17.17 1.43 4.37
C GLY A 395 -15.71 1.02 4.18
N THR A 396 -15.19 0.10 5.00
CA THR A 396 -13.82 -0.45 4.87
C THR A 396 -13.85 -1.84 4.23
N LEU A 397 -12.69 -2.32 3.79
CA LEU A 397 -12.47 -3.72 3.39
C LEU A 397 -11.94 -4.58 4.54
N ILE A 398 -12.20 -4.20 5.80
CA ILE A 398 -11.79 -4.97 6.98
C ILE A 398 -12.87 -6.00 7.33
N HIS A 399 -12.47 -7.26 7.45
CA HIS A 399 -13.34 -8.39 7.79
C HIS A 399 -12.93 -8.99 9.12
N ARG A 400 -13.89 -9.44 9.92
CA ARG A 400 -13.59 -10.35 11.03
C ARG A 400 -13.32 -11.74 10.44
N TYR A 401 -12.47 -12.55 11.06
CA TYR A 401 -12.03 -13.84 10.51
C TYR A 401 -13.17 -14.81 10.19
N ASP A 402 -14.19 -14.87 11.05
CA ASP A 402 -15.41 -15.64 10.85
C ASP A 402 -16.30 -15.10 9.71
N GLU A 403 -16.19 -13.81 9.36
CA GLU A 403 -16.90 -13.21 8.21
C GLU A 403 -16.29 -13.56 6.85
N LEU A 404 -15.19 -14.32 6.81
CA LEU A 404 -14.65 -14.84 5.55
C LEU A 404 -15.50 -16.01 5.04
N TRP A 405 -15.97 -16.87 5.93
CA TRP A 405 -16.67 -18.12 5.64
C TRP A 405 -18.18 -17.92 5.47
N PRO A 406 -18.83 -18.62 4.54
CA PRO A 406 -20.27 -18.46 4.24
C PRO A 406 -21.17 -18.84 5.42
#